data_AF-A0A382IA46-F1
#
_entry.id   AF-A0A382IA46-F1
#
_cell.length_a   1.000
_cell.length_b   1.000
_cell.length_c   1.000
_cell.angle_alpha   90.00
_cell.angle_beta   90.00
_cell.angle_gamma   90.00
#
_symmetry.space_group_name_H-M   'P 1'
#
loop_
_entity.id
_entity.type
_entity.pdbx_description
1 polymer ?
#
loop_
_entity_poly.entity_id
_entity_poly.type
_entity_poly.pdbx_seq_one_letter_code
_entity_poly.pdbx_strand_id
1 'polypeptide(L)'
;TGVTNTSEVMSCTAGNVVVGSVTSGALTDGRVVTAGTAGILEDDSGLTYNGTNLTCGGEYIGATLNISGVGDVAGDFTVATNKFTVASASGNGHFAGTLNSVGVVTAAATTVSTSNTSGALVVSGGMGLAQNLYMGGLADIDGAATIGGILTANGATALNGAVTVAGSQTISMGANRVTGVADPTAAQDAATKAYVDAGTSTRLEQGNTTATVTDAGTGNFTVEVDSTTALLAAATGVTMNSATVSDLTNNRITIAGTAGALEDDANLTFDGTTFSVSSSFTVAHASGNTAIGGTCDVTGKLTASAAFEADGEATLASAVIEDLTSGRVVYAGTAGAIQDSANLTFDGTTLTTTAVAVDNLTADGNTIASTSGKLIFAGVAGQEIVFNEASADVDFRIESDNDANALTVQGSSGNVGMGTATPTTDVTLHISATDSMIIPVGTTGQRPG
;
A
#
# COMPACT_ATOMS: atom_id res chain seq x y z
N THR A 1 -29.74 145.75 -2.79
CA THR A 1 -31.04 146.24 -2.30
C THR A 1 -31.68 145.13 -1.48
N GLY A 2 -31.26 145.01 -0.21
CA GLY A 2 -31.84 144.07 0.73
C GLY A 2 -33.00 144.74 1.46
N VAL A 3 -34.17 144.11 1.46
CA VAL A 3 -35.29 144.55 2.30
C VAL A 3 -35.07 143.95 3.68
N THR A 4 -34.68 144.76 4.66
CA THR A 4 -34.65 144.37 6.07
C THR A 4 -36.03 144.64 6.65
N ASN A 5 -36.90 143.62 6.65
CA ASN A 5 -38.29 143.75 7.09
C ASN A 5 -38.42 143.25 8.54
N THR A 6 -38.76 144.14 9.48
CA THR A 6 -38.81 143.83 10.92
C THR A 6 -40.23 143.66 11.47
N SER A 7 -41.30 143.77 10.66
CA SER A 7 -42.67 143.54 11.16
C SER A 7 -43.79 143.27 10.14
N GLU A 8 -43.57 143.26 8.83
CA GLU A 8 -44.66 142.96 7.89
C GLU A 8 -44.83 141.46 7.65
N VAL A 9 -46.06 140.99 7.89
CA VAL A 9 -46.53 139.70 7.39
C VAL A 9 -46.63 139.80 5.86
N MET A 10 -45.72 139.16 5.13
CA MET A 10 -45.89 138.98 3.69
C MET A 10 -47.00 137.96 3.45
N SER A 11 -48.25 138.42 3.43
CA SER A 11 -49.39 137.60 3.05
C SER A 11 -49.53 137.61 1.54
N CYS A 12 -49.02 136.58 0.87
CA CYS A 12 -49.46 136.23 -0.48
C CYS A 12 -50.37 135.01 -0.40
N THR A 13 -51.39 134.96 -1.24
CA THR A 13 -52.12 133.72 -1.55
C THR A 13 -51.10 132.66 -1.97
N ALA A 14 -51.29 131.40 -1.55
CA ALA A 14 -50.36 130.28 -1.78
C ALA A 14 -49.62 130.40 -3.13
N GLY A 15 -48.33 130.75 -3.07
CA GLY A 15 -47.53 131.14 -4.23
C GLY A 15 -46.07 131.34 -3.85
N ASN A 16 -45.18 131.32 -4.85
CA ASN A 16 -43.74 131.32 -4.62
C ASN A 16 -43.26 132.72 -4.20
N VAL A 17 -42.54 132.80 -3.07
CA VAL A 17 -41.77 133.99 -2.69
C VAL A 17 -40.38 133.88 -3.30
N VAL A 18 -40.07 134.70 -4.31
CA VAL A 18 -38.75 134.73 -4.95
C VAL A 18 -37.88 135.80 -4.30
N VAL A 19 -36.87 135.37 -3.56
CA VAL A 19 -35.90 136.23 -2.88
C VAL A 19 -34.50 135.75 -3.22
N GLY A 20 -33.58 136.67 -3.51
CA GLY A 20 -32.24 136.30 -3.98
C GLY A 20 -31.40 135.57 -2.93
N SER A 21 -31.57 135.91 -1.66
CA SER A 21 -31.02 135.18 -0.52
C SER A 21 -31.89 135.44 0.71
N VAL A 22 -31.98 134.45 1.60
CA VAL A 22 -32.63 134.59 2.90
C VAL A 22 -31.55 134.46 3.96
N THR A 23 -31.36 135.50 4.75
CA THR A 23 -30.56 135.43 5.98
C THR A 23 -31.55 135.27 7.13
N SER A 24 -31.70 134.05 7.64
CA SER A 24 -32.53 133.78 8.81
C SER A 24 -31.64 133.58 10.02
N GLY A 25 -31.80 134.41 11.05
CA GLY A 25 -31.10 134.23 12.33
C GLY A 25 -31.57 133.01 13.12
N ALA A 26 -32.63 132.34 12.68
CA ALA A 26 -33.17 131.14 13.30
C ALA A 26 -32.53 129.83 12.79
N LEU A 27 -31.76 129.88 11.70
CA LEU A 27 -31.12 128.68 11.12
C LEU A 27 -29.69 128.52 11.63
N THR A 28 -29.29 127.30 11.97
CA THR A 28 -27.92 126.98 12.39
C THR A 28 -27.08 126.50 11.20
N ASP A 29 -25.82 126.95 11.14
CA ASP A 29 -24.87 126.49 10.12
C ASP A 29 -24.66 124.96 10.17
N GLY A 30 -24.53 124.36 8.98
CA GLY A 30 -24.36 122.92 8.82
C GLY A 30 -25.59 122.07 9.16
N ARG A 31 -26.77 122.64 9.45
CA ARG A 31 -28.03 121.89 9.58
C ARG A 31 -28.84 121.92 8.28
N VAL A 32 -29.58 120.85 8.03
CA VAL A 32 -30.49 120.78 6.89
C VAL A 32 -31.80 121.48 7.24
N VAL A 33 -32.23 122.39 6.37
CA VAL A 33 -33.49 123.12 6.51
C VAL A 33 -34.64 122.27 5.96
N THR A 34 -35.71 122.11 6.75
CA THR A 34 -36.93 121.40 6.38
C THR A 34 -38.15 122.32 6.52
N ALA A 35 -39.29 121.93 5.96
CA ALA A 35 -40.56 122.61 6.17
C ALA A 35 -41.29 121.95 7.35
N GLY A 36 -41.48 122.70 8.44
CA GLY A 36 -42.22 122.27 9.64
C GLY A 36 -43.74 122.18 9.42
N THR A 37 -44.50 121.86 10.48
CA THR A 37 -45.95 121.54 10.45
C THR A 37 -46.87 122.67 9.96
N ALA A 38 -46.33 123.87 9.71
CA ALA A 38 -47.02 125.01 9.14
C ALA A 38 -46.32 125.59 7.89
N GLY A 39 -45.42 124.84 7.26
CA GLY A 39 -44.61 125.30 6.12
C GLY A 39 -43.49 126.30 6.49
N ILE A 40 -43.22 126.45 7.80
CA ILE A 40 -42.14 127.28 8.33
C ILE A 40 -40.81 126.57 8.09
N LEU A 41 -39.79 127.31 7.66
CA LEU A 41 -38.45 126.77 7.52
C LEU A 41 -37.81 126.59 8.90
N GLU A 42 -37.51 125.36 9.26
CA GLU A 42 -36.88 124.98 10.53
C GLU A 42 -35.60 124.19 10.23
N ASP A 43 -34.52 124.46 10.96
CA ASP A 43 -33.30 123.68 10.87
C ASP A 43 -33.43 122.41 11.71
N ASP A 44 -33.27 121.25 11.08
CA ASP A 44 -33.41 119.99 11.80
C ASP A 44 -32.19 119.78 12.70
N SER A 45 -32.42 119.80 14.01
CA SER A 45 -31.36 119.59 15.01
C SER A 45 -30.69 118.21 14.94
N GLY A 46 -31.41 117.23 14.40
CA GLY A 46 -30.94 115.88 14.17
C GLY A 46 -30.35 115.66 12.78
N LEU A 47 -30.44 116.60 11.83
CA LEU A 47 -29.92 116.41 10.47
C LEU A 47 -28.87 117.48 10.11
N THR A 48 -27.59 117.11 10.16
CA THR A 48 -26.47 118.02 9.82
C THR A 48 -25.79 117.64 8.51
N TYR A 49 -25.50 118.60 7.64
CA TYR A 49 -24.65 118.46 6.46
C TYR A 49 -23.42 119.36 6.57
N ASN A 50 -22.24 118.77 6.64
CA ASN A 50 -20.98 119.51 6.80
C ASN A 50 -20.26 119.83 5.47
N GLY A 51 -20.97 119.73 4.34
CA GLY A 51 -20.41 119.89 2.99
C GLY A 51 -19.87 118.60 2.38
N THR A 52 -19.77 117.50 3.13
CA THR A 52 -19.37 116.19 2.60
C THR A 52 -20.31 115.09 3.04
N ASN A 53 -20.68 115.06 4.32
CA ASN A 53 -21.51 114.02 4.91
C ASN A 53 -22.79 114.60 5.48
N LEU A 54 -23.90 113.90 5.26
CA LEU A 54 -25.15 114.08 5.97
C LEU A 54 -25.14 113.17 7.21
N THR A 55 -25.33 113.71 8.40
CA THR A 55 -25.36 112.97 9.67
C THR A 55 -26.73 113.10 10.31
N CYS A 56 -27.33 111.96 10.68
CA CYS A 56 -28.53 111.90 11.50
C CYS A 56 -28.17 111.61 12.96
N GLY A 57 -28.51 112.51 13.88
CA GLY A 57 -28.29 112.36 15.30
C GLY A 57 -29.35 111.45 15.93
N GLY A 58 -28.99 110.20 16.22
CA GLY A 58 -29.77 109.30 17.07
C GLY A 58 -30.91 108.56 16.35
N GLU A 59 -30.78 107.23 16.32
CA GLU A 59 -31.82 106.23 16.08
C GLU A 59 -32.31 106.03 14.63
N TYR A 60 -31.68 105.04 13.97
CA TYR A 60 -32.12 104.29 12.78
C TYR A 60 -32.69 105.11 11.60
N ILE A 61 -31.99 105.05 10.46
CA ILE A 61 -32.61 105.31 9.14
C ILE A 61 -33.60 104.15 8.87
N GLY A 62 -34.78 104.25 9.46
CA GLY A 62 -35.82 103.23 9.46
C GLY A 62 -36.55 103.18 8.12
N ALA A 63 -36.58 101.98 7.55
CA ALA A 63 -37.23 101.59 6.29
C ALA A 63 -36.68 102.30 5.03
N THR A 64 -35.83 101.57 4.29
CA THR A 64 -35.24 101.91 2.98
C THR A 64 -34.19 103.03 2.95
N LEU A 65 -32.99 102.73 3.47
CA LEU A 65 -31.76 103.42 3.09
C LEU A 65 -31.43 103.09 1.63
N ASN A 66 -31.58 104.07 0.72
CA ASN A 66 -31.21 103.93 -0.69
C ASN A 66 -29.90 104.67 -0.96
N ILE A 67 -28.79 103.93 -1.07
CA ILE A 67 -27.50 104.46 -1.49
C ILE A 67 -27.31 104.10 -2.95
N SER A 68 -27.38 105.08 -3.84
CA SER A 68 -27.27 104.90 -5.30
C SER A 68 -25.84 104.66 -5.81
N GLY A 69 -24.86 104.52 -4.89
CA GLY A 69 -23.44 104.31 -5.19
C GLY A 69 -22.80 103.30 -4.24
N VAL A 70 -21.46 103.35 -4.10
CA VAL A 70 -20.75 102.49 -3.13
C VAL A 70 -21.07 102.99 -1.72
N GLY A 71 -21.81 102.19 -0.96
CA GLY A 71 -22.02 102.43 0.47
C GLY A 71 -20.75 102.06 1.24
N ASP A 72 -19.96 103.05 1.62
CA ASP A 72 -18.87 102.90 2.58
C ASP A 72 -19.40 103.15 4.00
N VAL A 73 -19.20 102.19 4.92
CA VAL A 73 -19.62 102.30 6.32
C VAL A 73 -18.35 102.29 7.16
N ALA A 74 -18.01 103.45 7.73
CA ALA A 74 -16.90 103.58 8.67
C ALA A 74 -17.28 102.96 10.03
N GLY A 75 -17.26 101.63 10.12
CA GLY A 75 -17.64 100.85 11.30
C GLY A 75 -18.33 99.53 10.95
N ASP A 76 -18.90 98.87 11.95
CA ASP A 76 -19.59 97.59 11.76
C ASP A 76 -20.92 97.78 11.02
N PHE A 77 -21.13 97.06 9.92
CA PHE A 77 -22.42 96.99 9.26
C PHE A 77 -23.22 95.83 9.86
N THR A 78 -24.34 96.16 10.53
CA THR A 78 -25.18 95.18 11.21
C THR A 78 -26.61 95.25 10.73
N VAL A 79 -27.17 94.13 10.25
CA VAL A 79 -28.59 94.03 9.88
C VAL A 79 -29.36 93.44 11.06
N ALA A 80 -29.95 94.30 11.89
CA ALA A 80 -30.42 93.97 13.25
C ALA A 80 -29.28 93.40 14.11
N THR A 81 -29.12 93.92 15.34
CA THR A 81 -27.91 93.75 16.18
C THR A 81 -27.41 92.32 16.40
N ASN A 82 -28.20 91.30 16.05
CA ASN A 82 -27.93 89.89 16.27
C ASN A 82 -28.06 88.97 15.03
N LYS A 83 -28.32 89.44 13.80
CA LYS A 83 -28.57 88.52 12.66
C LYS A 83 -27.43 88.41 11.66
N PHE A 84 -26.85 89.55 11.28
CA PHE A 84 -25.68 89.59 10.42
C PHE A 84 -24.79 90.77 10.82
N THR A 85 -23.55 90.48 11.14
CA THR A 85 -22.52 91.45 11.52
C THR A 85 -21.30 91.27 10.63
N VAL A 86 -20.80 92.36 10.04
CA VAL A 86 -19.45 92.40 9.46
C VAL A 86 -18.57 93.18 10.42
N ALA A 87 -17.60 92.50 11.02
CA ALA A 87 -16.69 93.11 11.98
C ALA A 87 -15.66 94.00 11.26
N SER A 88 -15.61 95.28 11.58
CA SER A 88 -14.70 96.26 10.97
C SER A 88 -13.22 95.93 11.13
N ALA A 89 -12.84 95.27 12.23
CA ALA A 89 -11.44 94.92 12.51
C ALA A 89 -10.91 93.72 11.70
N SER A 90 -11.77 92.76 11.33
CA SER A 90 -11.36 91.52 10.66
C SER A 90 -11.99 91.29 9.30
N GLY A 91 -13.03 92.06 8.95
CA GLY A 91 -13.85 91.85 7.76
C GLY A 91 -14.71 90.58 7.84
N ASN A 92 -14.73 89.86 8.96
CA ASN A 92 -15.44 88.59 9.09
C ASN A 92 -16.96 88.83 9.13
N GLY A 93 -17.69 88.09 8.30
CA GLY A 93 -19.14 88.00 8.39
C GLY A 93 -19.57 86.96 9.43
N HIS A 94 -20.45 87.35 10.36
CA HIS A 94 -21.12 86.44 11.27
C HIS A 94 -22.61 86.36 10.92
N PHE A 95 -23.10 85.15 10.57
CA PHE A 95 -24.52 84.87 10.37
C PHE A 95 -25.03 84.09 11.59
N ALA A 96 -25.93 84.67 12.38
CA ALA A 96 -26.43 84.01 13.59
C ALA A 96 -27.39 82.84 13.33
N GLY A 97 -27.88 82.72 12.09
CA GLY A 97 -28.71 81.61 11.61
C GLY A 97 -28.03 80.81 10.48
N THR A 98 -28.84 80.12 9.68
CA THR A 98 -28.34 79.33 8.54
C THR A 98 -27.99 80.22 7.35
N LEU A 99 -26.82 80.01 6.76
CA LEU A 99 -26.49 80.51 5.42
C LEU A 99 -27.13 79.58 4.36
N ASN A 100 -28.22 80.02 3.73
CA ASN A 100 -28.85 79.31 2.61
C ASN A 100 -28.40 79.92 1.27
N SER A 101 -27.29 79.43 0.72
CA SER A 101 -26.80 79.85 -0.60
C SER A 101 -27.35 78.95 -1.70
N VAL A 102 -28.02 79.53 -2.69
CA VAL A 102 -28.44 78.83 -3.92
C VAL A 102 -27.32 78.72 -4.96
N GLY A 103 -26.24 79.49 -4.78
CA GLY A 103 -25.05 79.49 -5.63
C GLY A 103 -23.86 78.80 -4.98
N VAL A 104 -22.73 78.79 -5.70
CA VAL A 104 -21.46 78.23 -5.22
C VAL A 104 -20.93 79.07 -4.06
N VAL A 105 -20.59 78.39 -2.96
CA VAL A 105 -19.80 78.98 -1.86
C VAL A 105 -18.34 78.58 -2.07
N THR A 106 -17.47 79.57 -2.26
CA THR A 106 -16.03 79.34 -2.49
C THR A 106 -15.22 79.86 -1.30
N ALA A 107 -14.45 78.98 -0.66
CA ALA A 107 -13.39 79.38 0.27
C ALA A 107 -12.08 79.56 -0.53
N ALA A 108 -11.66 80.80 -0.75
CA ALA A 108 -10.54 81.12 -1.64
C ALA A 108 -9.14 81.01 -0.98
N ALA A 109 -9.08 80.83 0.34
CA ALA A 109 -7.80 80.61 1.03
C ALA A 109 -7.15 79.31 0.53
N THR A 110 -5.83 79.29 0.41
CA THR A 110 -5.07 78.13 -0.12
C THR A 110 -4.42 77.30 0.99
N THR A 111 -4.76 77.58 2.25
CA THR A 111 -4.24 76.86 3.41
C THR A 111 -4.66 75.40 3.33
N VAL A 112 -3.67 74.49 3.30
CA VAL A 112 -3.88 73.05 3.33
C VAL A 112 -4.52 72.67 4.67
N SER A 113 -5.51 71.79 4.64
CA SER A 113 -6.05 71.19 5.86
C SER A 113 -5.19 70.00 6.26
N THR A 114 -4.57 70.08 7.43
CA THR A 114 -3.76 69.00 8.03
C THR A 114 -4.29 68.56 9.40
N SER A 115 -5.46 69.10 9.78
CA SER A 115 -6.17 68.85 11.04
C SER A 115 -7.56 69.49 10.98
N ASN A 116 -8.45 69.09 11.88
CA ASN A 116 -9.81 69.61 11.99
C ASN A 116 -9.93 71.10 12.38
N THR A 117 -8.85 71.77 12.76
CA THR A 117 -8.82 73.22 13.07
C THR A 117 -8.07 74.05 12.02
N SER A 118 -7.72 73.46 10.88
CA SER A 118 -6.86 74.09 9.86
C SER A 118 -7.43 73.97 8.45
N GLY A 119 -7.06 74.91 7.59
CA GLY A 119 -7.42 74.91 6.17
C GLY A 119 -8.36 76.05 5.79
N ALA A 120 -8.70 76.10 4.50
CA ALA A 120 -9.55 77.14 3.92
C ALA A 120 -11.01 77.09 4.38
N LEU A 121 -11.50 75.89 4.69
CA LEU A 121 -12.83 75.63 5.22
C LEU A 121 -12.67 74.76 6.47
N VAL A 122 -13.16 75.26 7.60
CA VAL A 122 -13.21 74.53 8.87
C VAL A 122 -14.67 74.35 9.27
N VAL A 123 -15.08 73.11 9.50
CA VAL A 123 -16.44 72.76 9.95
C VAL A 123 -16.31 72.05 11.29
N SER A 124 -16.65 72.74 12.38
CA SER A 124 -16.52 72.18 13.74
C SER A 124 -17.57 71.11 14.05
N GLY A 125 -18.65 71.05 13.27
CA GLY A 125 -19.67 70.01 13.32
C GLY A 125 -19.50 68.96 12.21
N GLY A 126 -20.57 68.21 11.93
CA GLY A 126 -20.59 67.29 10.80
C GLY A 126 -20.74 68.00 9.45
N MET A 127 -20.15 67.43 8.41
CA MET A 127 -20.39 67.82 7.02
C MET A 127 -21.43 66.88 6.40
N GLY A 128 -22.59 67.41 6.02
CA GLY A 128 -23.59 66.67 5.25
C GLY A 128 -23.42 66.90 3.76
N LEU A 129 -23.22 65.83 2.98
CA LEU A 129 -23.14 65.88 1.52
C LEU A 129 -24.19 64.94 0.94
N ALA A 130 -25.12 65.46 0.14
CA ALA A 130 -26.09 64.64 -0.56
C ALA A 130 -25.49 63.90 -1.77
N GLN A 131 -24.39 64.45 -2.31
CA GLN A 131 -23.69 63.96 -3.49
C GLN A 131 -22.23 63.59 -3.12
N ASN A 132 -21.36 63.47 -4.12
CA ASN A 132 -19.97 63.10 -3.95
C ASN A 132 -19.13 64.23 -3.32
N LEU A 133 -18.17 63.84 -2.48
CA LEU A 133 -17.02 64.67 -2.14
C LEU A 133 -15.94 64.43 -3.21
N TYR A 134 -15.52 65.47 -3.92
CA TYR A 134 -14.34 65.43 -4.78
C TYR A 134 -13.20 66.25 -4.15
N MET A 135 -12.10 65.60 -3.81
CA MET A 135 -10.91 66.24 -3.23
C MET A 135 -9.68 65.95 -4.11
N GLY A 136 -8.86 66.97 -4.36
CA GLY A 136 -7.62 66.83 -5.14
C GLY A 136 -6.44 66.28 -4.34
N GLY A 137 -6.57 66.16 -3.01
CA GLY A 137 -5.55 65.66 -2.09
C GLY A 137 -5.96 64.37 -1.38
N LEU A 138 -5.31 64.08 -0.26
CA LEU A 138 -5.63 62.92 0.59
C LEU A 138 -6.84 63.23 1.50
N ALA A 139 -7.61 62.18 1.81
CA ALA A 139 -8.51 62.19 2.96
C ALA A 139 -7.70 61.83 4.21
N ASP A 140 -7.52 62.78 5.13
CA ASP A 140 -6.90 62.54 6.43
C ASP A 140 -7.98 62.41 7.50
N ILE A 141 -7.95 61.30 8.25
CA ILE A 141 -8.97 60.95 9.25
C ILE A 141 -8.26 60.51 10.52
N ASP A 142 -8.24 61.39 11.54
CA ASP A 142 -7.63 61.09 12.85
C ASP A 142 -8.30 59.91 13.58
N GLY A 143 -9.58 59.66 13.28
CA GLY A 143 -10.41 58.62 13.89
C GLY A 143 -10.68 57.43 12.99
N ALA A 144 -11.77 56.71 13.28
CA ALA A 144 -12.23 55.61 12.44
C ALA A 144 -13.09 56.13 11.28
N ALA A 145 -12.79 55.68 10.05
CA ALA A 145 -13.68 55.84 8.92
C ALA A 145 -14.73 54.71 8.90
N THR A 146 -16.01 55.06 8.78
CA THR A 146 -17.10 54.09 8.57
C THR A 146 -17.63 54.24 7.15
N ILE A 147 -17.57 53.18 6.36
CA ILE A 147 -18.11 53.14 4.99
C ILE A 147 -19.32 52.20 5.00
N GLY A 148 -20.53 52.75 4.91
CA GLY A 148 -21.77 51.94 4.91
C GLY A 148 -22.03 51.19 3.60
N GLY A 149 -21.30 51.50 2.53
CA GLY A 149 -21.39 50.85 1.23
C GLY A 149 -20.09 50.13 0.83
N ILE A 150 -19.85 50.01 -0.47
CA ILE A 150 -18.62 49.41 -1.01
C ILE A 150 -17.50 50.45 -1.02
N LEU A 151 -16.33 50.07 -0.51
CA LEU A 151 -15.08 50.78 -0.76
C LEU A 151 -14.43 50.23 -2.03
N THR A 152 -14.36 51.04 -3.08
CA THR A 152 -13.61 50.71 -4.31
C THR A 152 -12.28 51.45 -4.30
N ALA A 153 -11.16 50.72 -4.19
CA ALA A 153 -9.82 51.26 -4.31
C ALA A 153 -9.18 50.78 -5.63
N ASN A 154 -8.92 51.71 -6.55
CA ASN A 154 -8.29 51.39 -7.85
C ASN A 154 -6.76 51.22 -7.74
N GLY A 155 -6.17 51.64 -6.62
CA GLY A 155 -4.74 51.50 -6.33
C GLY A 155 -4.46 50.51 -5.21
N ALA A 156 -3.18 50.35 -4.87
CA ALA A 156 -2.77 49.54 -3.73
C ALA A 156 -3.35 50.09 -2.42
N THR A 157 -3.84 49.20 -1.56
CA THR A 157 -4.32 49.54 -0.21
C THR A 157 -3.32 48.99 0.80
N ALA A 158 -2.70 49.87 1.59
CA ALA A 158 -1.83 49.47 2.70
C ALA A 158 -2.64 49.49 4.00
N LEU A 159 -2.68 48.36 4.71
CA LEU A 159 -3.30 48.22 6.03
C LEU A 159 -2.20 47.78 7.00
N ASN A 160 -1.72 48.71 7.82
CA ASN A 160 -0.61 48.45 8.76
C ASN A 160 -1.07 47.83 10.09
N GLY A 161 -2.37 47.57 10.23
CA GLY A 161 -2.98 46.90 11.37
C GLY A 161 -3.62 45.57 10.99
N ALA A 162 -4.33 44.96 11.93
CA ALA A 162 -5.07 43.73 11.66
C ALA A 162 -6.22 43.96 10.67
N VAL A 163 -6.46 42.96 9.82
CA VAL A 163 -7.64 42.89 8.96
C VAL A 163 -8.56 41.81 9.53
N THR A 164 -9.70 42.23 10.07
CA THR A 164 -10.73 41.32 10.58
C THR A 164 -11.90 41.27 9.61
N VAL A 165 -12.29 40.07 9.21
CA VAL A 165 -13.50 39.83 8.43
C VAL A 165 -14.48 39.07 9.32
N ALA A 166 -15.74 39.50 9.33
CA ALA A 166 -16.78 38.82 10.12
C ALA A 166 -16.94 37.34 9.71
N GLY A 167 -17.46 36.52 10.62
CA GLY A 167 -17.71 35.11 10.35
C GLY A 167 -18.63 34.92 9.14
N SER A 168 -18.41 33.83 8.40
CA SER A 168 -19.21 33.43 7.23
C SER A 168 -19.15 34.37 6.02
N GLN A 169 -18.14 35.24 5.95
CA GLN A 169 -17.88 36.09 4.78
C GLN A 169 -16.85 35.46 3.84
N THR A 170 -16.85 35.89 2.58
CA THR A 170 -15.90 35.42 1.56
C THR A 170 -14.78 36.44 1.33
N ILE A 171 -13.52 35.97 1.39
CA ILE A 171 -12.36 36.71 0.89
C ILE A 171 -12.04 36.16 -0.50
N SER A 172 -12.43 36.86 -1.56
CA SER A 172 -12.10 36.46 -2.94
C SER A 172 -10.72 36.98 -3.31
N MET A 173 -9.75 36.08 -3.46
CA MET A 173 -8.38 36.45 -3.85
C MET A 173 -8.07 36.20 -5.33
N GLY A 174 -8.93 35.49 -6.07
CA GLY A 174 -8.67 35.14 -7.47
C GLY A 174 -7.31 34.42 -7.65
N ALA A 175 -6.56 34.79 -8.68
CA ALA A 175 -5.22 34.27 -8.97
C ALA A 175 -4.08 34.97 -8.19
N ASN A 176 -4.39 35.76 -7.16
CA ASN A 176 -3.39 36.53 -6.42
C ASN A 176 -2.55 35.64 -5.49
N ARG A 177 -1.32 36.08 -5.21
CA ARG A 177 -0.42 35.42 -4.26
C ARG A 177 -0.71 35.89 -2.83
N VAL A 178 -0.79 34.95 -1.89
CA VAL A 178 -0.75 35.22 -0.45
C VAL A 178 0.66 34.94 0.04
N THR A 179 1.37 35.96 0.52
CA THR A 179 2.78 35.86 0.95
C THR A 179 2.94 36.32 2.39
N GLY A 180 3.96 35.83 3.08
CA GLY A 180 4.22 36.18 4.48
C GLY A 180 3.27 35.48 5.47
N VAL A 181 2.59 34.42 5.05
CA VAL A 181 1.91 33.49 5.98
C VAL A 181 3.01 32.76 6.76
N ALA A 182 2.99 32.86 8.09
CA ALA A 182 3.91 32.13 8.96
C ALA A 182 3.49 30.65 9.07
N ASP A 183 4.40 29.79 9.51
CA ASP A 183 4.04 28.40 9.79
C ASP A 183 3.00 28.33 10.92
N PRO A 184 1.97 27.47 10.78
CA PRO A 184 0.86 27.41 11.72
C PRO A 184 1.33 26.93 13.10
N THR A 185 0.86 27.60 14.15
CA THR A 185 1.12 27.25 15.56
C THR A 185 -0.11 26.70 16.28
N ALA A 186 -1.31 27.00 15.75
CA ALA A 186 -2.59 26.50 16.20
C ALA A 186 -3.35 25.80 15.06
N ALA A 187 -4.35 24.99 15.41
CA ALA A 187 -5.13 24.21 14.44
C ALA A 187 -5.97 25.05 13.47
N GLN A 188 -6.25 26.31 13.83
CA GLN A 188 -7.03 27.25 13.01
C GLN A 188 -6.17 28.14 12.11
N ASP A 189 -4.84 28.11 12.28
CA ASP A 189 -3.94 28.93 11.49
C ASP A 189 -3.93 28.46 10.03
N ALA A 190 -3.74 29.40 9.11
CA ALA A 190 -3.47 29.04 7.72
C ALA A 190 -2.10 28.36 7.63
N ALA A 191 -2.03 27.23 6.92
CA ALA A 191 -0.77 26.55 6.69
C ALA A 191 -0.03 27.10 5.47
N THR A 192 1.29 27.21 5.56
CA THR A 192 2.13 27.47 4.38
C THR A 192 2.20 26.22 3.50
N LYS A 193 2.44 26.39 2.19
CA LYS A 193 2.68 25.23 1.31
C LYS A 193 3.88 24.42 1.79
N ALA A 194 4.96 25.10 2.19
CA ALA A 194 6.16 24.47 2.72
C ALA A 194 5.86 23.65 3.98
N TYR A 195 5.02 24.15 4.89
CA TYR A 195 4.59 23.42 6.08
C TYR A 195 3.79 22.15 5.73
N VAL A 196 2.83 22.26 4.80
CA VAL A 196 2.05 21.09 4.35
C VAL A 196 2.92 20.07 3.62
N ASP A 197 3.83 20.52 2.75
CA ASP A 197 4.73 19.65 2.00
C ASP A 197 5.81 19.01 2.89
N ALA A 198 6.29 19.73 3.91
CA ALA A 198 7.34 19.27 4.82
C ALA A 198 6.82 18.36 5.94
N GLY A 199 5.50 18.31 6.14
CA GLY A 199 4.88 17.30 7.00
C GLY A 199 5.20 15.91 6.45
N THR A 200 6.05 15.15 7.13
CA THR A 200 6.53 13.80 6.77
C THR A 200 5.46 12.71 6.89
N SER A 201 4.21 13.08 6.65
CA SER A 201 3.03 12.31 6.98
C SER A 201 1.95 12.67 5.97
N THR A 202 2.00 12.01 4.81
CA THR A 202 0.79 11.65 4.05
C THR A 202 -0.02 10.66 4.88
N ARG A 203 -0.44 11.06 6.08
CA ARG A 203 -1.31 10.24 6.91
C ARG A 203 -2.69 10.35 6.28
N LEU A 204 -3.16 9.24 5.71
CA LEU A 204 -4.56 9.01 5.41
C LEU A 204 -5.31 8.87 6.76
N GLU A 205 -5.43 9.96 7.53
CA GLU A 205 -6.00 9.98 8.89
C GLU A 205 -7.54 9.98 8.91
N GLN A 206 -8.20 9.32 7.96
CA GLN A 206 -9.65 9.22 8.00
C GLN A 206 -10.08 7.78 8.24
N GLY A 207 -10.50 7.54 9.49
CA GLY A 207 -11.09 6.29 9.94
C GLY A 207 -12.11 5.75 8.93
N ASN A 208 -11.88 4.52 8.48
CA ASN A 208 -12.74 3.75 7.59
C ASN A 208 -12.90 4.28 6.14
N THR A 209 -11.93 5.03 5.61
CA THR A 209 -11.94 5.43 4.19
C THR A 209 -11.04 4.50 3.40
N THR A 210 -11.60 3.71 2.48
CA THR A 210 -10.82 3.08 1.41
C THR A 210 -10.07 4.17 0.65
N ALA A 211 -8.74 4.17 0.73
CA ALA A 211 -7.91 4.99 -0.16
C ALA A 211 -7.77 4.25 -1.48
N THR A 212 -8.69 4.50 -2.40
CA THR A 212 -8.64 3.95 -3.75
C THR A 212 -7.65 4.78 -4.57
N VAL A 213 -6.43 4.29 -4.75
CA VAL A 213 -5.50 4.88 -5.71
C VAL A 213 -5.74 4.22 -7.06
N THR A 214 -6.44 4.93 -7.94
CA THR A 214 -6.59 4.51 -9.34
C THR A 214 -5.48 5.17 -10.15
N ASP A 215 -4.41 4.44 -10.45
CA ASP A 215 -3.47 4.85 -11.49
C ASP A 215 -4.02 4.39 -12.85
N ALA A 216 -4.51 5.35 -13.65
CA ALA A 216 -4.96 5.10 -15.01
C ALA A 216 -3.79 5.10 -16.02
N GLY A 217 -2.57 5.41 -15.58
CA GLY A 217 -1.35 5.32 -16.36
C GLY A 217 -0.79 3.89 -16.41
N THR A 218 0.24 3.70 -17.23
CA THR A 218 1.01 2.44 -17.32
C THR A 218 2.13 2.38 -16.29
N GLY A 219 2.00 3.10 -15.17
CA GLY A 219 3.04 3.29 -14.16
C GLY A 219 2.91 2.35 -12.97
N ASN A 220 3.87 2.49 -12.05
CA ASN A 220 3.83 1.78 -10.78
C ASN A 220 3.29 2.71 -9.69
N PHE A 221 2.37 2.22 -8.88
CA PHE A 221 2.07 2.84 -7.59
C PHE A 221 3.15 2.42 -6.58
N THR A 222 4.08 3.32 -6.29
CA THR A 222 5.15 3.08 -5.31
C THR A 222 4.72 3.56 -3.92
N VAL A 223 4.67 2.64 -2.96
CA VAL A 223 4.54 2.98 -1.54
C VAL A 223 5.95 2.95 -0.93
N GLU A 224 6.52 4.13 -0.70
CA GLU A 224 7.78 4.27 0.02
C GLU A 224 7.48 4.21 1.53
N VAL A 225 7.81 3.08 2.14
CA VAL A 225 7.77 2.92 3.59
C VAL A 225 9.14 3.35 4.11
N ASP A 226 9.20 4.32 5.02
CA ASP A 226 10.46 4.76 5.64
C ASP A 226 11.23 3.54 6.12
N SER A 227 12.55 3.52 5.85
CA SER A 227 13.42 2.37 5.63
C SER A 227 13.62 1.44 6.84
N THR A 228 12.79 1.58 7.87
CA THR A 228 12.78 0.80 9.11
C THR A 228 11.46 0.06 9.37
N THR A 229 10.42 0.24 8.53
CA THR A 229 9.12 -0.43 8.74
C THR A 229 8.68 -1.26 7.53
N ALA A 230 8.11 -2.43 7.80
CA ALA A 230 7.44 -3.25 6.80
C ALA A 230 5.99 -2.74 6.59
N LEU A 231 5.41 -3.01 5.43
CA LEU A 231 3.97 -2.83 5.24
C LEU A 231 3.20 -3.79 6.18
N LEU A 232 2.70 -3.26 7.30
CA LEU A 232 1.99 -4.04 8.31
C LEU A 232 0.49 -4.10 8.03
N ALA A 233 -0.04 -5.30 7.74
CA ALA A 233 -1.48 -5.55 7.68
C ALA A 233 -2.02 -5.98 9.06
N ALA A 234 -2.61 -5.05 9.81
CA ALA A 234 -2.92 -5.23 11.24
C ALA A 234 -4.08 -6.18 11.59
N ALA A 235 -4.90 -6.64 10.64
CA ALA A 235 -6.11 -7.42 10.98
C ALA A 235 -6.41 -8.67 10.13
N THR A 236 -6.00 -8.75 8.85
CA THR A 236 -6.47 -9.83 7.95
C THR A 236 -5.46 -10.28 6.88
N GLY A 237 -4.20 -9.87 6.96
CA GLY A 237 -3.20 -10.15 5.93
C GLY A 237 -3.36 -9.27 4.67
N VAL A 238 -2.54 -9.54 3.65
CA VAL A 238 -2.53 -8.82 2.36
C VAL A 238 -3.12 -9.72 1.28
N THR A 239 -4.15 -9.25 0.56
CA THR A 239 -4.64 -9.92 -0.66
C THR A 239 -3.97 -9.29 -1.88
N MET A 240 -3.30 -10.11 -2.69
CA MET A 240 -2.57 -9.67 -3.88
C MET A 240 -2.76 -10.68 -5.01
N ASN A 241 -2.96 -10.21 -6.25
CA ASN A 241 -3.08 -11.07 -7.42
C ASN A 241 -1.76 -11.77 -7.76
N SER A 242 -0.64 -11.09 -7.55
CA SER A 242 0.71 -11.61 -7.77
C SER A 242 1.68 -10.89 -6.85
N ALA A 243 2.73 -11.60 -6.43
CA ALA A 243 3.82 -11.11 -5.61
C ALA A 243 5.14 -11.38 -6.31
N THR A 244 6.00 -10.37 -6.39
CA THR A 244 7.43 -10.57 -6.67
C THR A 244 8.16 -10.42 -5.34
N VAL A 245 8.77 -11.50 -4.86
CA VAL A 245 9.50 -11.53 -3.59
C VAL A 245 10.97 -11.78 -3.94
N SER A 246 11.80 -10.75 -3.78
CA SER A 246 13.11 -10.64 -4.46
C SER A 246 14.19 -11.57 -3.91
N ASP A 247 14.05 -12.03 -2.69
CA ASP A 247 14.95 -12.96 -2.00
C ASP A 247 14.58 -14.43 -2.24
N LEU A 248 13.44 -14.71 -2.89
CA LEU A 248 13.14 -16.06 -3.36
C LEU A 248 13.98 -16.42 -4.59
N THR A 249 14.34 -17.69 -4.67
CA THR A 249 15.11 -18.31 -5.74
C THR A 249 14.21 -19.20 -6.59
N ASN A 250 14.43 -19.16 -7.90
CA ASN A 250 13.67 -19.97 -8.85
C ASN A 250 13.73 -21.48 -8.53
N ASN A 251 12.62 -22.19 -8.78
CA ASN A 251 12.42 -23.62 -8.55
C ASN A 251 12.52 -24.09 -7.09
N ARG A 252 12.65 -23.19 -6.11
CA ARG A 252 12.57 -23.55 -4.69
C ARG A 252 11.14 -23.39 -4.19
N ILE A 253 10.69 -24.33 -3.37
CA ILE A 253 9.34 -24.28 -2.80
C ILE A 253 9.34 -23.28 -1.64
N THR A 254 8.30 -22.46 -1.57
CA THR A 254 8.12 -21.47 -0.50
C THR A 254 7.54 -22.11 0.76
N ILE A 255 8.03 -21.66 1.90
CA ILE A 255 7.63 -22.06 3.25
C ILE A 255 7.46 -20.81 4.12
N ALA A 256 6.81 -20.97 5.27
CA ALA A 256 6.79 -19.93 6.29
C ALA A 256 8.10 -19.97 7.08
N GLY A 257 8.86 -18.88 7.04
CA GLY A 257 10.06 -18.64 7.82
C GLY A 257 9.79 -18.23 9.26
N THR A 258 10.86 -17.87 9.95
CA THR A 258 10.80 -17.32 11.29
C THR A 258 9.99 -16.01 11.27
N ALA A 259 9.09 -15.83 12.24
CA ALA A 259 8.16 -14.69 12.29
C ALA A 259 7.19 -14.56 11.10
N GLY A 260 7.00 -15.63 10.30
CA GLY A 260 5.97 -15.69 9.26
C GLY A 260 6.34 -15.06 7.92
N ALA A 261 7.62 -14.73 7.71
CA ALA A 261 8.12 -14.34 6.39
C ALA A 261 7.93 -15.47 5.36
N LEU A 262 7.74 -15.14 4.08
CA LEU A 262 7.84 -16.14 3.03
C LEU A 262 9.32 -16.37 2.76
N GLU A 263 9.77 -17.59 2.98
CA GLU A 263 11.11 -18.05 2.68
C GLU A 263 11.02 -19.16 1.65
N ASP A 264 12.11 -19.49 0.98
CA ASP A 264 12.22 -20.69 0.18
C ASP A 264 13.26 -21.65 0.77
N ASP A 265 13.11 -22.95 0.50
CA ASP A 265 14.00 -23.96 1.07
C ASP A 265 14.92 -24.55 -0.01
N ALA A 266 16.23 -24.46 0.21
CA ALA A 266 17.25 -24.99 -0.70
C ALA A 266 17.18 -26.51 -0.87
N ASN A 267 16.59 -27.21 0.10
CA ASN A 267 16.44 -28.65 0.10
C ASN A 267 15.10 -29.12 -0.46
N LEU A 268 14.16 -28.21 -0.79
CA LEU A 268 12.87 -28.54 -1.38
C LEU A 268 12.73 -27.82 -2.72
N THR A 269 13.06 -28.51 -3.81
CA THR A 269 12.99 -27.94 -5.16
C THR A 269 11.97 -28.66 -6.04
N PHE A 270 11.36 -27.90 -6.95
CA PHE A 270 10.51 -28.41 -8.01
C PHE A 270 10.75 -27.62 -9.30
N ASP A 271 11.20 -28.30 -10.35
CA ASP A 271 11.51 -27.68 -11.65
C ASP A 271 10.36 -27.83 -12.67
N GLY A 272 9.18 -28.23 -12.22
CA GLY A 272 8.03 -28.55 -13.06
C GLY A 272 7.93 -30.03 -13.45
N THR A 273 9.01 -30.81 -13.30
CA THR A 273 9.06 -32.24 -13.63
C THR A 273 9.50 -33.09 -12.43
N THR A 274 10.56 -32.66 -11.74
CA THR A 274 11.20 -33.38 -10.65
C THR A 274 10.97 -32.64 -9.35
N PHE A 275 10.37 -33.31 -8.37
CA PHE A 275 10.40 -32.88 -6.97
C PHE A 275 11.65 -33.49 -6.32
N SER A 276 12.54 -32.65 -5.80
CA SER A 276 13.80 -33.09 -5.20
C SER A 276 13.89 -32.70 -3.73
N VAL A 277 14.35 -33.65 -2.92
CA VAL A 277 14.74 -33.44 -1.52
C VAL A 277 16.23 -33.75 -1.41
N SER A 278 17.06 -32.72 -1.19
CA SER A 278 18.52 -32.84 -1.25
C SER A 278 19.14 -33.62 -0.08
N SER A 279 18.41 -33.77 1.02
CA SER A 279 18.84 -34.50 2.21
C SER A 279 18.15 -35.87 2.30
N SER A 280 17.17 -36.02 3.19
CA SER A 280 16.40 -37.25 3.37
C SER A 280 14.92 -36.97 3.23
N PHE A 281 14.22 -37.79 2.46
CA PHE A 281 12.76 -37.81 2.49
C PHE A 281 12.29 -38.73 3.62
N THR A 282 11.62 -38.16 4.63
CA THR A 282 11.07 -38.91 5.78
C THR A 282 9.57 -38.67 5.87
N VAL A 283 8.77 -39.74 5.91
CA VAL A 283 7.31 -39.67 6.07
C VAL A 283 6.93 -40.14 7.48
N ALA A 284 6.85 -39.19 8.42
CA ALA A 284 6.42 -39.46 9.79
C ALA A 284 4.90 -39.21 9.94
N HIS A 285 4.08 -40.24 9.71
CA HIS A 285 2.62 -40.19 9.91
C HIS A 285 2.12 -41.54 10.46
N ALA A 286 0.87 -41.60 10.92
CA ALA A 286 0.28 -42.78 11.57
C ALA A 286 0.40 -44.08 10.75
N SER A 287 0.41 -44.00 9.42
CA SER A 287 0.71 -45.14 8.54
C SER A 287 2.14 -45.14 7.99
N GLY A 288 2.80 -43.98 7.84
CA GLY A 288 4.16 -43.86 7.27
C GLY A 288 4.32 -44.37 5.83
N ASN A 289 3.24 -44.83 5.19
CA ASN A 289 3.27 -45.46 3.87
C ASN A 289 3.57 -44.42 2.77
N THR A 290 4.43 -44.79 1.83
CA THR A 290 4.66 -44.04 0.58
C THR A 290 4.14 -44.86 -0.59
N ALA A 291 3.12 -44.36 -1.29
CA ALA A 291 2.62 -44.99 -2.51
C ALA A 291 3.35 -44.45 -3.73
N ILE A 292 3.92 -45.33 -4.55
CA ILE A 292 4.63 -44.98 -5.78
C ILE A 292 3.85 -45.59 -6.94
N GLY A 293 3.23 -44.75 -7.78
CA GLY A 293 2.43 -45.21 -8.92
C GLY A 293 3.26 -45.74 -10.10
N GLY A 294 4.58 -45.52 -10.07
CA GLY A 294 5.54 -46.03 -11.04
C GLY A 294 6.58 -46.94 -10.40
N THR A 295 7.76 -47.03 -11.03
CA THR A 295 8.89 -47.81 -10.50
C THR A 295 9.55 -47.07 -9.34
N CYS A 296 9.87 -47.81 -8.27
CA CYS A 296 10.80 -47.36 -7.25
C CYS A 296 12.23 -47.71 -7.69
N ASP A 297 13.00 -46.72 -8.14
CA ASP A 297 14.43 -46.91 -8.43
C ASP A 297 15.25 -46.64 -7.16
N VAL A 298 16.05 -47.61 -6.74
CA VAL A 298 16.87 -47.54 -5.52
C VAL A 298 18.33 -47.75 -5.94
N THR A 299 19.08 -46.66 -6.01
CA THR A 299 20.52 -46.68 -6.33
C THR A 299 21.39 -47.19 -5.17
N GLY A 300 20.84 -47.14 -3.94
CA GLY A 300 21.47 -47.61 -2.72
C GLY A 300 20.96 -48.97 -2.23
N LYS A 301 21.17 -49.26 -0.95
CA LYS A 301 20.63 -50.45 -0.28
C LYS A 301 19.18 -50.20 0.16
N LEU A 302 18.26 -51.08 -0.21
CA LEU A 302 16.96 -51.19 0.44
C LEU A 302 17.12 -51.95 1.77
N THR A 303 16.66 -51.35 2.88
CA THR A 303 16.61 -52.01 4.18
C THR A 303 15.14 -52.06 4.63
N ALA A 304 14.59 -53.27 4.73
CA ALA A 304 13.27 -53.50 5.32
C ALA A 304 13.47 -53.94 6.78
N SER A 305 12.74 -53.33 7.71
CA SER A 305 12.74 -53.75 9.13
C SER A 305 11.95 -55.03 9.38
N ALA A 306 11.13 -55.43 8.40
CA ALA A 306 10.37 -56.67 8.34
C ALA A 306 10.68 -57.40 7.02
N ALA A 307 9.92 -58.46 6.71
CA ALA A 307 10.04 -59.17 5.43
C ALA A 307 9.81 -58.21 4.24
N PHE A 308 10.60 -58.41 3.18
CA PHE A 308 10.34 -57.78 1.89
C PHE A 308 9.29 -58.62 1.16
N GLU A 309 8.08 -58.07 1.05
CA GLU A 309 6.97 -58.70 0.35
C GLU A 309 6.87 -58.14 -1.07
N ALA A 310 6.74 -59.03 -2.05
CA ALA A 310 6.43 -58.68 -3.42
C ALA A 310 5.19 -59.48 -3.83
N ASP A 311 4.11 -58.79 -4.23
CA ASP A 311 2.88 -59.44 -4.70
C ASP A 311 3.06 -60.21 -6.03
N GLY A 312 4.22 -60.08 -6.67
CA GLY A 312 4.60 -60.78 -7.89
C GLY A 312 6.00 -61.41 -7.81
N GLU A 313 6.51 -61.86 -8.96
CA GLU A 313 7.81 -62.53 -9.04
C GLU A 313 8.97 -61.55 -8.76
N ALA A 314 9.85 -61.91 -7.83
CA ALA A 314 11.08 -61.17 -7.57
C ALA A 314 12.21 -61.66 -8.48
N THR A 315 12.60 -60.86 -9.48
CA THR A 315 13.77 -61.17 -10.31
C THR A 315 15.04 -60.64 -9.66
N LEU A 316 15.91 -61.53 -9.19
CA LEU A 316 17.18 -61.19 -8.54
C LEU A 316 18.34 -61.67 -9.43
N ALA A 317 19.23 -60.77 -9.84
CA ALA A 317 20.45 -61.14 -10.56
C ALA A 317 21.38 -61.99 -9.69
N SER A 318 21.36 -61.75 -8.38
CA SER A 318 22.05 -62.53 -7.36
C SER A 318 21.35 -62.35 -6.03
N ALA A 319 21.30 -63.39 -5.22
CA ALA A 319 20.82 -63.33 -3.84
C ALA A 319 21.88 -63.93 -2.91
N VAL A 320 22.09 -63.28 -1.77
CA VAL A 320 22.81 -63.86 -0.63
C VAL A 320 21.74 -64.22 0.39
N ILE A 321 21.64 -65.52 0.71
CA ILE A 321 20.71 -66.02 1.72
C ILE A 321 21.55 -66.45 2.91
N GLU A 322 21.49 -65.68 3.99
CA GLU A 322 22.37 -65.84 5.15
C GLU A 322 22.14 -67.16 5.91
N ASP A 323 20.94 -67.73 5.77
CA ASP A 323 20.54 -68.98 6.44
C ASP A 323 21.16 -70.24 5.79
N LEU A 324 21.82 -70.12 4.62
CA LEU A 324 22.37 -71.27 3.89
C LEU A 324 23.82 -71.58 4.29
N THR A 325 24.13 -72.87 4.33
CA THR A 325 25.43 -73.47 4.63
C THR A 325 26.08 -73.93 3.34
N SER A 326 27.38 -73.65 3.20
CA SER A 326 28.16 -74.06 2.03
C SER A 326 28.15 -75.58 1.80
N GLY A 327 28.12 -76.00 0.53
CA GLY A 327 28.18 -77.40 0.11
C GLY A 327 26.88 -78.19 0.28
N ARG A 328 25.79 -77.55 0.73
CA ARG A 328 24.47 -78.18 0.84
C ARG A 328 23.56 -77.79 -0.30
N VAL A 329 22.69 -78.72 -0.68
CA VAL A 329 21.67 -78.49 -1.69
C VAL A 329 20.48 -77.75 -1.07
N VAL A 330 19.97 -76.75 -1.79
CA VAL A 330 18.83 -75.91 -1.37
C VAL A 330 17.49 -76.53 -1.77
N TYR A 331 16.45 -76.25 -0.98
CA TYR A 331 15.06 -76.61 -1.24
C TYR A 331 14.10 -75.58 -0.64
N ALA A 332 12.83 -75.64 -1.04
CA ALA A 332 11.77 -74.81 -0.46
C ALA A 332 11.25 -75.44 0.85
N GLY A 333 11.30 -74.65 1.92
CA GLY A 333 10.81 -75.01 3.23
C GLY A 333 9.33 -74.79 3.45
N THR A 334 8.91 -74.99 4.69
CA THR A 334 7.58 -74.62 5.15
C THR A 334 7.38 -73.11 4.97
N ALA A 335 6.21 -72.70 4.45
CA ALA A 335 5.91 -71.31 4.06
C ALA A 335 6.78 -70.72 2.92
N GLY A 336 7.49 -71.56 2.16
CA GLY A 336 8.15 -71.16 0.92
C GLY A 336 9.55 -70.53 1.07
N ALA A 337 10.08 -70.44 2.29
CA ALA A 337 11.45 -69.96 2.52
C ALA A 337 12.48 -70.91 1.89
N ILE A 338 13.55 -70.38 1.31
CA ILE A 338 14.67 -71.21 0.83
C ILE A 338 15.48 -71.69 2.03
N GLN A 339 15.77 -72.99 2.09
CA GLN A 339 16.57 -73.61 3.15
C GLN A 339 17.55 -74.62 2.54
N ASP A 340 18.61 -74.98 3.27
CA ASP A 340 19.52 -76.06 2.88
C ASP A 340 19.23 -77.38 3.61
N SER A 341 19.70 -78.48 3.04
CA SER A 341 19.60 -79.81 3.67
C SER A 341 20.92 -80.26 4.26
N ALA A 342 20.95 -80.45 5.57
CA ALA A 342 22.09 -81.08 6.25
C ALA A 342 22.36 -82.52 5.79
N ASN A 343 21.34 -83.20 5.26
CA ASN A 343 21.42 -84.58 4.78
C ASN A 343 21.66 -84.68 3.27
N LEU A 344 21.74 -83.58 2.52
CA LEU A 344 21.97 -83.59 1.07
C LEU A 344 23.08 -82.59 0.70
N THR A 345 24.29 -83.11 0.55
CA THR A 345 25.48 -82.32 0.26
C THR A 345 25.98 -82.58 -1.16
N PHE A 346 26.48 -81.54 -1.81
CA PHE A 346 27.14 -81.61 -3.10
C PHE A 346 28.46 -80.85 -3.04
N ASP A 347 29.57 -81.56 -3.26
CA ASP A 347 30.93 -80.99 -3.22
C ASP A 347 31.43 -80.50 -4.59
N GLY A 348 30.56 -80.51 -5.61
CA GLY A 348 30.91 -80.21 -7.00
C GLY A 348 31.15 -81.46 -7.85
N THR A 349 31.30 -82.64 -7.25
CA THR A 349 31.53 -83.92 -7.93
C THR A 349 30.56 -85.01 -7.47
N THR A 350 30.37 -85.16 -6.15
CA THR A 350 29.58 -86.24 -5.54
C THR A 350 28.36 -85.68 -4.84
N LEU A 351 27.18 -86.24 -5.13
CA LEU A 351 25.97 -86.00 -4.35
C LEU A 351 25.90 -87.05 -3.22
N THR A 352 25.98 -86.59 -1.96
CA THR A 352 25.92 -87.46 -0.78
C THR A 352 24.60 -87.28 -0.04
N THR A 353 23.97 -88.39 0.34
CA THR A 353 22.76 -88.40 1.17
C THR A 353 22.75 -89.57 2.15
N THR A 354 22.04 -89.42 3.26
CA THR A 354 21.83 -90.50 4.25
C THR A 354 20.99 -91.64 3.69
N ALA A 355 19.98 -91.30 2.88
CA ALA A 355 19.10 -92.26 2.23
C ALA A 355 18.54 -91.64 0.95
N VAL A 356 18.31 -92.49 -0.06
CA VAL A 356 17.63 -92.09 -1.29
C VAL A 356 16.67 -93.19 -1.71
N ALA A 357 15.47 -92.80 -2.10
CA ALA A 357 14.57 -93.65 -2.86
C ALA A 357 14.67 -93.19 -4.32
N VAL A 358 15.19 -94.05 -5.18
CA VAL A 358 15.29 -93.80 -6.62
C VAL A 358 14.46 -94.84 -7.36
N ASP A 359 13.70 -94.38 -8.35
CA ASP A 359 13.06 -95.23 -9.34
C ASP A 359 13.85 -95.12 -10.64
N ASN A 360 13.92 -96.20 -11.42
CA ASN A 360 14.61 -96.26 -12.73
C ASN A 360 16.08 -95.77 -12.69
N LEU A 361 16.90 -96.38 -11.83
CA LEU A 361 18.33 -96.06 -11.77
C LEU A 361 19.06 -96.50 -13.05
N THR A 362 19.62 -95.54 -13.78
CA THR A 362 20.58 -95.76 -14.88
C THR A 362 21.98 -95.41 -14.41
N ALA A 363 22.95 -96.31 -14.58
CA ALA A 363 24.36 -96.08 -14.27
C ALA A 363 25.18 -96.03 -15.57
N ASP A 364 25.64 -94.83 -15.96
CA ASP A 364 26.55 -94.63 -17.09
C ASP A 364 27.98 -94.48 -16.55
N GLY A 365 28.91 -95.33 -17.01
CA GLY A 365 30.31 -95.29 -16.57
C GLY A 365 30.67 -96.11 -15.32
N ASN A 366 30.01 -97.27 -15.09
CA ASN A 366 30.43 -98.42 -14.25
C ASN A 366 29.75 -98.64 -12.86
N THR A 367 30.24 -99.71 -12.22
CA THR A 367 30.16 -100.22 -10.84
C THR A 367 29.10 -99.67 -9.90
N ILE A 368 28.20 -100.56 -9.48
CA ILE A 368 27.38 -100.41 -8.27
C ILE A 368 28.11 -101.10 -7.12
N ALA A 369 28.57 -100.34 -6.13
CA ALA A 369 29.28 -100.85 -4.97
C ALA A 369 28.70 -100.31 -3.66
N SER A 370 28.87 -101.08 -2.59
CA SER A 370 28.66 -100.61 -1.22
C SER A 370 30.01 -100.55 -0.50
N THR A 371 30.35 -99.40 0.08
CA THR A 371 31.62 -99.18 0.78
C THR A 371 31.57 -99.52 2.27
N SER A 372 30.36 -99.66 2.84
CA SER A 372 30.16 -99.85 4.28
C SER A 372 29.16 -100.96 4.63
N GLY A 373 28.63 -101.70 3.65
CA GLY A 373 27.63 -102.74 3.88
C GLY A 373 27.45 -103.71 2.72
N LYS A 374 26.40 -104.54 2.81
CA LYS A 374 26.01 -105.46 1.74
C LYS A 374 25.26 -104.70 0.65
N LEU A 375 25.52 -105.02 -0.61
CA LEU A 375 24.60 -104.67 -1.69
C LEU A 375 23.51 -105.74 -1.74
N ILE A 376 22.26 -105.35 -1.51
CA ILE A 376 21.12 -106.27 -1.49
C ILE A 376 20.18 -105.87 -2.63
N PHE A 377 19.91 -106.82 -3.53
CA PHE A 377 18.81 -106.74 -4.48
C PHE A 377 17.61 -107.44 -3.84
N ALA A 378 16.60 -106.67 -3.42
CA ALA A 378 15.38 -107.20 -2.82
C ALA A 378 14.21 -106.98 -3.77
N GLY A 379 13.65 -108.09 -4.28
CA GLY A 379 12.41 -108.05 -5.05
C GLY A 379 11.21 -107.82 -4.14
N VAL A 380 10.15 -107.23 -4.70
CA VAL A 380 8.83 -107.20 -4.06
C VAL A 380 8.18 -108.58 -4.22
N ALA A 381 7.41 -109.03 -3.23
CA ALA A 381 6.71 -110.32 -3.31
C ALA A 381 5.84 -110.41 -4.57
N GLY A 382 6.00 -111.49 -5.33
CA GLY A 382 5.33 -111.70 -6.63
C GLY A 382 6.08 -111.16 -7.85
N GLN A 383 7.22 -110.49 -7.66
CA GLN A 383 8.10 -110.00 -8.73
C GLN A 383 9.41 -110.80 -8.79
N GLU A 384 10.20 -110.55 -9.83
CA GLU A 384 11.50 -111.21 -10.06
C GLU A 384 12.65 -110.18 -10.07
N ILE A 385 13.85 -110.65 -9.72
CA ILE A 385 15.09 -109.91 -9.95
C ILE A 385 15.66 -110.45 -11.25
N VAL A 386 15.66 -109.62 -12.29
CA VAL A 386 16.16 -110.01 -13.59
C VAL A 386 17.47 -109.31 -13.89
N PHE A 387 18.49 -110.10 -14.22
CA PHE A 387 19.75 -109.61 -14.77
C PHE A 387 19.75 -109.90 -16.27
N ASN A 388 20.18 -108.93 -17.08
CA ASN A 388 20.26 -109.05 -18.54
C ASN A 388 18.91 -109.41 -19.22
N GLU A 389 17.81 -108.74 -18.86
CA GLU A 389 16.48 -108.95 -19.47
C GLU A 389 16.48 -108.80 -21.00
N ALA A 390 17.33 -107.93 -21.55
CA ALA A 390 17.45 -107.74 -22.99
C ALA A 390 18.11 -108.91 -23.73
N SER A 391 18.55 -109.95 -23.01
CA SER A 391 19.25 -111.12 -23.58
C SER A 391 20.48 -110.72 -24.41
N ALA A 392 21.23 -109.70 -23.96
CA ALA A 392 22.49 -109.35 -24.60
C ALA A 392 23.51 -110.48 -24.41
N ASP A 393 24.44 -110.65 -25.35
CA ASP A 393 25.56 -111.58 -25.21
C ASP A 393 26.58 -111.02 -24.19
N VAL A 394 26.23 -111.14 -22.90
CA VAL A 394 27.04 -110.71 -21.76
C VAL A 394 27.08 -111.82 -20.72
N ASP A 395 28.28 -112.12 -20.25
CA ASP A 395 28.49 -113.16 -19.25
C ASP A 395 28.09 -112.66 -17.86
N PHE A 396 27.42 -113.49 -17.07
CA PHE A 396 27.22 -113.27 -15.64
C PHE A 396 28.34 -113.96 -14.87
N ARG A 397 28.99 -113.23 -13.95
CA ARG A 397 30.15 -113.75 -13.22
C ARG A 397 30.09 -113.36 -11.76
N ILE A 398 30.24 -114.36 -10.89
CA ILE A 398 30.43 -114.19 -9.45
C ILE A 398 31.84 -114.66 -9.12
N GLU A 399 32.61 -113.76 -8.51
CA GLU A 399 33.94 -114.05 -7.98
C GLU A 399 33.85 -114.46 -6.51
N SER A 400 34.77 -115.31 -6.06
CA SER A 400 35.01 -115.60 -4.64
C SER A 400 36.46 -115.26 -4.27
N ASP A 401 36.85 -115.50 -3.02
CA ASP A 401 38.22 -115.25 -2.56
C ASP A 401 39.21 -116.08 -3.41
N ASN A 402 40.02 -115.40 -4.21
CA ASN A 402 41.01 -115.97 -5.11
C ASN A 402 40.48 -116.78 -6.31
N ASP A 403 39.17 -116.79 -6.57
CA ASP A 403 38.59 -117.39 -7.78
C ASP A 403 37.69 -116.40 -8.52
N ALA A 404 38.14 -115.98 -9.69
CA ALA A 404 37.44 -115.04 -10.56
C ALA A 404 36.18 -115.62 -11.23
N ASN A 405 35.93 -116.93 -11.14
CA ASN A 405 34.84 -117.63 -11.84
C ASN A 405 34.15 -118.67 -10.95
N ALA A 406 33.89 -118.29 -9.69
CA ALA A 406 33.23 -119.17 -8.72
C ALA A 406 31.85 -119.66 -9.24
N LEU A 407 31.09 -118.75 -9.87
CA LEU A 407 29.91 -119.07 -10.68
C LEU A 407 29.91 -118.20 -11.93
N THR A 408 29.68 -118.80 -13.09
CA THR A 408 29.55 -118.11 -14.37
C THR A 408 28.31 -118.57 -15.11
N VAL A 409 27.70 -117.66 -15.89
CA VAL A 409 26.74 -118.00 -16.93
C VAL A 409 27.24 -117.33 -18.20
N GLN A 410 27.58 -118.13 -19.20
CA GLN A 410 28.03 -117.59 -20.47
C GLN A 410 26.85 -116.98 -21.23
N GLY A 411 26.97 -115.72 -21.65
CA GLY A 411 25.93 -115.03 -22.40
C GLY A 411 25.63 -115.70 -23.74
N SER A 412 26.67 -116.16 -24.43
CA SER A 412 26.57 -116.71 -25.79
C SER A 412 25.92 -118.09 -25.87
N SER A 413 26.11 -118.93 -24.85
CA SER A 413 25.62 -120.32 -24.84
C SER A 413 24.57 -120.60 -23.77
N GLY A 414 24.45 -119.76 -22.74
CA GLY A 414 23.60 -119.98 -21.58
C GLY A 414 24.13 -121.04 -20.61
N ASN A 415 25.32 -121.60 -20.86
CA ASN A 415 25.89 -122.67 -20.03
C ASN A 415 26.37 -122.10 -18.69
N VAL A 416 26.11 -122.82 -17.61
CA VAL A 416 26.52 -122.48 -16.25
C VAL A 416 27.86 -123.13 -15.93
N GLY A 417 28.83 -122.33 -15.51
CA GLY A 417 30.14 -122.77 -15.04
C GLY A 417 30.30 -122.61 -13.54
N MET A 418 30.94 -123.58 -12.91
CA MET A 418 31.41 -123.49 -11.52
C MET A 418 32.92 -123.80 -11.50
N GLY A 419 33.70 -122.80 -11.10
CA GLY A 419 35.18 -122.86 -11.12
C GLY A 419 35.78 -122.79 -12.53
N THR A 420 35.03 -122.31 -13.53
CA THR A 420 35.51 -122.18 -14.92
C THR A 420 34.82 -121.02 -15.64
N ALA A 421 35.60 -120.26 -16.41
CA ALA A 421 35.08 -119.22 -17.29
C ALA A 421 34.54 -119.76 -18.62
N THR A 422 34.85 -121.01 -18.96
CA THR A 422 34.50 -121.61 -20.26
C THR A 422 33.85 -122.98 -20.05
N PRO A 423 32.57 -123.02 -19.65
CA PRO A 423 31.75 -124.23 -19.70
C PRO A 423 31.88 -124.91 -21.06
N THR A 424 32.04 -126.24 -21.09
CA THR A 424 32.08 -126.97 -22.36
C THR A 424 30.72 -126.85 -23.05
N THR A 425 30.72 -126.82 -24.39
CA THR A 425 29.51 -126.53 -25.19
C THR A 425 28.41 -127.57 -25.04
N ASP A 426 28.77 -128.79 -24.64
CA ASP A 426 27.88 -129.94 -24.64
C ASP A 426 27.24 -130.22 -23.26
N VAL A 427 27.46 -129.33 -22.28
CA VAL A 427 26.87 -129.45 -20.93
C VAL A 427 26.25 -128.13 -20.48
N THR A 428 25.06 -128.22 -19.90
CA THR A 428 24.37 -127.05 -19.33
C THR A 428 25.00 -126.59 -18.00
N LEU A 429 25.60 -127.50 -17.24
CA LEU A 429 26.35 -127.22 -16.00
C LEU A 429 27.73 -127.88 -16.07
N HIS A 430 28.81 -127.09 -16.06
CA HIS A 430 30.19 -127.55 -15.99
C HIS A 430 30.80 -127.19 -14.63
N ILE A 431 31.16 -128.20 -13.84
CA ILE A 431 31.94 -128.01 -12.60
C ILE A 431 33.37 -128.51 -12.86
N SER A 432 34.35 -127.61 -12.75
CA SER A 432 35.72 -127.86 -13.25
C SER A 432 36.69 -128.46 -12.21
N ALA A 433 36.21 -128.75 -11.00
CA ALA A 433 37.02 -129.32 -9.92
C ALA A 433 36.92 -130.86 -9.85
N THR A 434 37.95 -131.53 -9.37
CA THR A 434 37.99 -133.01 -9.25
C THR A 434 37.22 -133.53 -8.04
N ASP A 435 36.95 -132.68 -7.06
CA ASP A 435 36.12 -132.88 -5.87
C ASP A 435 34.75 -132.15 -5.98
N SER A 436 34.36 -131.83 -7.21
CA SER A 436 33.23 -130.95 -7.57
C SER A 436 31.86 -131.40 -7.09
N MET A 437 31.65 -132.71 -6.90
CA MET A 437 30.32 -133.25 -6.61
C MET A 437 30.41 -134.38 -5.58
N ILE A 438 29.74 -134.19 -4.45
CA ILE A 438 29.49 -135.25 -3.48
C ILE A 438 28.22 -135.98 -3.91
N ILE A 439 28.35 -137.20 -4.43
CA ILE A 439 27.22 -138.09 -4.69
C ILE A 439 26.98 -138.97 -3.46
N PRO A 440 25.81 -138.94 -2.83
CA PRO A 440 25.50 -139.83 -1.71
C PRO A 440 25.66 -141.31 -2.12
N VAL A 441 26.42 -142.09 -1.34
CA VAL A 441 26.55 -143.54 -1.55
C VAL A 441 25.40 -144.27 -0.87
N GLY A 442 24.53 -144.91 -1.66
CA GLY A 442 23.38 -145.67 -1.16
C GLY A 442 22.96 -146.81 -2.09
N THR A 443 22.02 -147.63 -1.63
CA THR A 443 21.36 -148.66 -2.47
C THR A 443 20.74 -148.00 -3.71
N THR A 444 20.46 -148.75 -4.78
CA THR A 444 19.94 -148.20 -6.05
C THR A 444 18.64 -147.39 -5.90
N GLY A 445 17.88 -147.55 -4.80
CA GLY A 445 16.72 -146.70 -4.48
C GLY A 445 17.05 -145.39 -3.73
N GLN A 446 18.30 -145.16 -3.33
CA GLN A 446 18.78 -144.02 -2.54
C GLN A 446 19.74 -143.11 -3.30
N ARG A 447 20.13 -143.48 -4.53
CA ARG A 447 20.85 -142.58 -5.44
C ARG A 447 19.81 -141.69 -6.12
N PRO A 448 20.03 -140.36 -6.23
CA PRO A 448 19.18 -139.50 -7.05
C PRO A 448 19.08 -140.09 -8.47
N GLY A 449 17.84 -140.24 -8.96
CA GLY A 449 17.54 -140.78 -10.29
C GLY A 449 17.80 -139.80 -11.42
#